data_AF-C2EWL9-F1
#
_entry.id   AF-C2EWL9-F1
#
_cell.length_a   1.000
_cell.length_b   1.000
_cell.length_c   1.000
_cell.angle_alpha   90.00
_cell.angle_beta   90.00
_cell.angle_gamma   90.00
#
_symmetry.space_group_name_H-M   'P 1'
#
loop_
_entity.id
_entity.type
_entity.pdbx_description
1 polymer ?
#
loop_
_entity_poly.entity_id
_entity_poly.type
_entity_poly.pdbx_seq_one_letter_code
_entity_poly.pdbx_strand_id
1 'polypeptide(L)'
;MDEIIDISRLGDLKNYSVTTVFQPRWDNVLLMTPYDRKRTYILTIDGEELILEQRLQEVLRNFGEFAGVHQIEMQTLYSIVKGQTMGIIAGHYELVPTCGRGNCWVAYYMAHHVDHYQRNQGNNGVLITFKCRSQKLITVAVGTCMKTFERLLHQAHEVGKIQLESVKNLCNSFGIGNNEVGRFTCETTDHEQFLHRKQYERVFMDQILKVVGQTADRCYGEDFTADFYKQLRRILARY
;
A
#
# COMPACT_ATOMS: atom_id res chain seq x y z
N MET A 1 1.06 -32.51 -0.75
CA MET A 1 0.41 -31.52 -1.63
C MET A 1 0.20 -30.31 -0.76
N ASP A 2 0.87 -29.21 -1.06
CA ASP A 2 0.68 -27.97 -0.32
C ASP A 2 -0.74 -27.47 -0.57
N GLU A 3 -1.48 -27.30 0.52
CA GLU A 3 -2.87 -26.85 0.50
C GLU A 3 -2.94 -25.43 -0.06
N ILE A 4 -3.70 -25.25 -1.14
CA ILE A 4 -3.91 -23.94 -1.75
C ILE A 4 -5.08 -23.28 -1.03
N ILE A 5 -4.81 -22.14 -0.39
CA ILE A 5 -5.84 -21.31 0.23
C ILE A 5 -6.54 -20.52 -0.88
N ASP A 6 -7.82 -20.80 -1.13
CA ASP A 6 -8.62 -20.05 -2.10
C ASP A 6 -9.47 -18.98 -1.41
N ILE A 7 -9.05 -17.71 -1.52
CA ILE A 7 -9.73 -16.62 -0.83
C ILE A 7 -11.15 -16.34 -1.36
N SER A 8 -11.49 -16.84 -2.56
CA SER A 8 -12.86 -16.73 -3.08
C SER A 8 -13.85 -17.60 -2.32
N ARG A 9 -13.34 -18.57 -1.54
CA ARG A 9 -14.13 -19.57 -0.81
C ARG A 9 -14.10 -19.39 0.71
N LEU A 10 -13.62 -18.25 1.20
CA LEU A 10 -13.55 -17.97 2.65
C LEU A 10 -14.92 -18.10 3.36
N GLY A 11 -16.02 -17.80 2.66
CA GLY A 11 -17.38 -17.95 3.18
C GLY A 11 -17.81 -19.40 3.43
N ASP A 12 -17.14 -20.37 2.80
CA ASP A 12 -17.45 -21.80 2.94
C ASP A 12 -16.75 -22.44 4.15
N LEU A 13 -15.73 -21.76 4.70
CA LEU A 13 -14.82 -22.30 5.72
C LEU A 13 -15.27 -21.83 7.12
N LYS A 14 -15.64 -22.80 7.97
CA LYS A 14 -16.38 -22.56 9.23
C LYS A 14 -15.54 -22.46 10.51
N ASN A 15 -14.23 -22.72 10.47
CA ASN A 15 -13.42 -22.92 11.68
C ASN A 15 -12.24 -21.95 11.81
N TYR A 16 -12.47 -20.65 11.61
CA TYR A 16 -11.42 -19.66 11.85
C TYR A 16 -11.46 -19.11 13.27
N SER A 17 -10.28 -18.87 13.83
CA SER A 17 -10.13 -18.14 15.09
C SER A 17 -10.56 -16.69 14.90
N VAL A 18 -11.58 -16.25 15.65
CA VAL A 18 -12.07 -14.86 15.65
C VAL A 18 -11.40 -14.09 16.78
N THR A 19 -10.89 -12.89 16.49
CA THR A 19 -10.18 -12.06 17.47
C THR A 19 -10.46 -10.57 17.26
N THR A 20 -10.33 -9.79 18.34
CA THR A 20 -10.40 -8.32 18.35
C THR A 20 -9.04 -7.68 18.63
N VAL A 21 -8.02 -8.47 18.99
CA VAL A 21 -6.77 -7.98 19.62
C VAL A 21 -5.54 -8.11 18.70
N PHE A 22 -5.73 -8.52 17.46
CA PHE A 22 -4.62 -8.65 16.52
C PHE A 22 -4.28 -7.31 15.84
N GLN A 23 -3.01 -6.88 15.92
CA GLN A 23 -2.49 -5.70 15.24
C GLN A 23 -1.59 -6.11 14.07
N PRO A 24 -2.03 -5.93 12.82
CA PRO A 24 -1.19 -6.18 11.65
C PRO A 24 0.05 -5.27 11.60
N ARG A 25 1.18 -5.86 11.21
CA ARG A 25 2.51 -5.24 11.03
C ARG A 25 3.22 -5.90 9.85
N TRP A 26 4.31 -5.29 9.39
CA TRP A 26 5.12 -5.78 8.28
C TRP A 26 5.61 -7.23 8.46
N ASP A 27 5.90 -7.62 9.70
CA ASP A 27 6.61 -8.84 10.06
C ASP A 27 5.71 -9.97 10.59
N ASN A 28 4.39 -9.77 10.65
CA ASN A 28 3.45 -10.75 11.21
C ASN A 28 2.28 -11.13 10.28
N VAL A 29 2.16 -10.51 9.11
CA VAL A 29 1.08 -10.75 8.13
C VAL A 29 1.67 -11.13 6.77
N LEU A 30 1.01 -12.05 6.07
CA LEU A 30 1.24 -12.34 4.65
C LEU A 30 0.16 -11.71 3.76
N LEU A 31 -1.10 -11.82 4.16
CA LEU A 31 -2.24 -11.36 3.37
C LEU A 31 -3.42 -10.91 4.25
N MET A 32 -4.13 -9.88 3.80
CA MET A 32 -5.38 -9.40 4.39
C MET A 32 -6.44 -9.22 3.30
N THR A 33 -7.67 -9.64 3.54
CA THR A 33 -8.78 -9.48 2.59
C THR A 33 -10.10 -9.35 3.35
N PRO A 34 -11.16 -8.75 2.79
CA PRO A 34 -12.45 -8.72 3.46
C PRO A 34 -12.94 -10.16 3.68
N TYR A 35 -13.32 -10.49 4.92
CA TYR A 35 -14.08 -11.71 5.18
C TYR A 35 -15.57 -11.44 4.94
N ASP A 36 -16.04 -10.29 5.42
CA ASP A 36 -17.35 -9.73 5.11
C ASP A 36 -17.34 -8.19 5.22
N ARG A 37 -18.52 -7.57 5.31
CA ARG A 37 -18.66 -6.10 5.41
C ARG A 37 -18.16 -5.49 6.73
N LYS A 38 -17.82 -6.30 7.73
CA LYS A 38 -17.44 -5.87 9.08
C LYS A 38 -16.13 -6.50 9.55
N ARG A 39 -15.69 -7.60 8.94
CA ARG A 39 -14.57 -8.42 9.40
C ARG A 39 -13.53 -8.62 8.31
N THR A 40 -12.29 -8.79 8.72
CA THR A 40 -11.13 -8.97 7.85
C THR A 40 -10.53 -10.33 8.08
N TYR A 41 -10.30 -11.08 7.02
CA TYR A 41 -9.49 -12.28 7.06
C TYR A 41 -8.01 -11.89 6.99
N ILE A 42 -7.19 -12.55 7.81
CA ILE A 42 -5.75 -12.35 7.89
C ILE A 42 -5.07 -13.72 7.83
N LEU A 43 -4.10 -13.83 6.93
CA LEU A 43 -3.11 -14.91 6.91
C LEU A 43 -1.82 -14.38 7.52
N THR A 44 -1.39 -14.97 8.63
CA THR A 44 -0.20 -14.54 9.36
C THR A 44 1.09 -15.11 8.75
N ILE A 45 2.24 -14.53 9.13
CA ILE A 45 3.57 -15.03 8.73
C ILE A 45 3.89 -16.43 9.26
N ASP A 46 3.20 -16.85 10.32
CA ASP A 46 3.35 -18.17 10.93
C ASP A 46 2.41 -19.21 10.28
N GLY A 47 1.60 -18.78 9.30
CA GLY A 47 0.68 -19.62 8.55
C GLY A 47 -0.69 -19.84 9.21
N GLU A 48 -1.00 -19.08 10.26
CA GLU A 48 -2.30 -19.11 10.93
C GLU A 48 -3.31 -18.24 10.17
N GLU A 49 -4.55 -18.75 10.07
CA GLU A 49 -5.69 -18.05 9.48
C GLU A 49 -6.61 -17.51 10.58
N LEU A 50 -6.86 -16.20 10.58
CA LEU A 50 -7.66 -15.53 11.62
C LEU A 50 -8.64 -14.50 11.04
N ILE A 51 -9.76 -14.32 11.75
CA ILE A 51 -10.76 -13.29 11.44
C ILE A 51 -10.65 -12.18 12.48
N LEU A 52 -10.26 -10.99 12.03
CA LEU A 52 -10.25 -9.78 12.83
C LEU A 52 -11.62 -9.09 12.75
N GLU A 53 -12.19 -8.75 13.91
CA GLU A 53 -13.47 -8.04 14.03
C GLU A 53 -13.37 -6.53 13.69
N GLN A 54 -12.73 -6.23 12.57
CA GLN A 54 -12.59 -4.88 12.02
C GLN A 54 -12.72 -4.92 10.51
N ARG A 55 -13.24 -3.83 9.92
CA ARG A 55 -13.35 -3.69 8.47
C ARG A 55 -11.97 -3.54 7.86
N LEU A 56 -11.75 -4.13 6.68
CA LEU A 56 -10.45 -4.05 6.00
C LEU A 56 -9.94 -2.61 5.86
N GLN A 57 -10.82 -1.66 5.55
CA GLN A 57 -10.43 -0.25 5.44
C GLN A 57 -9.91 0.36 6.76
N GLU A 58 -10.49 -0.04 7.89
CA GLU A 58 -10.02 0.39 9.22
C GLU A 58 -8.70 -0.27 9.55
N VAL A 59 -8.56 -1.57 9.25
CA VAL A 59 -7.31 -2.33 9.43
C VAL A 59 -6.17 -1.70 8.63
N LEU A 60 -6.40 -1.39 7.34
CA LEU A 60 -5.40 -0.76 6.47
C LEU A 60 -5.05 0.66 6.92
N ARG A 61 -6.02 1.44 7.41
CA ARG A 61 -5.76 2.77 7.94
C ARG A 61 -4.88 2.69 9.18
N ASN A 62 -5.26 1.86 10.17
CA ASN A 62 -4.50 1.67 11.40
C ASN A 62 -3.10 1.09 11.11
N PHE A 63 -2.97 0.20 10.13
CA PHE A 63 -1.70 -0.31 9.65
C PHE A 63 -0.80 0.81 9.10
N GLY A 64 -1.34 1.66 8.22
CA GLY A 64 -0.60 2.78 7.65
C GLY A 64 -0.16 3.80 8.71
N GLU A 65 -1.04 4.11 9.66
CA GLU A 65 -0.73 4.99 10.81
C GLU A 65 0.39 4.41 11.68
N PHE A 66 0.29 3.13 12.04
CA PHE A 66 1.33 2.45 12.86
C PHE A 66 2.66 2.33 12.12
N ALA A 67 2.63 2.09 10.81
CA ALA A 67 3.80 2.00 9.96
C ALA A 67 4.43 3.37 9.62
N GLY A 68 3.80 4.49 10.01
CA GLY A 68 4.25 5.83 9.66
C GLY A 68 4.14 6.16 8.17
N VAL A 69 3.28 5.46 7.42
CA VAL A 69 3.12 5.66 5.97
C VAL A 69 2.00 6.66 5.72
N HIS A 70 2.37 7.86 5.29
CA HIS A 70 1.42 8.94 5.07
C HIS A 70 0.70 8.82 3.72
N GLN A 71 -0.62 9.00 3.72
CA GLN A 71 -1.43 8.91 2.50
C GLN A 71 -1.02 9.93 1.44
N ILE A 72 -0.59 11.14 1.84
CA ILE A 72 -0.17 12.23 0.93
C ILE A 72 1.08 11.83 0.15
N GLU A 73 2.05 11.25 0.87
CA GLU A 73 3.28 10.74 0.28
C GLU A 73 2.96 9.64 -0.73
N MET A 74 2.14 8.66 -0.35
CA MET A 74 1.73 7.60 -1.27
C MET A 74 1.01 8.14 -2.51
N GLN A 75 0.12 9.12 -2.37
CA GLN A 75 -0.53 9.76 -3.53
C GLN A 75 0.48 10.42 -4.47
N THR A 76 1.49 11.08 -3.90
CA THR A 76 2.57 11.72 -4.67
C THR A 76 3.39 10.70 -5.43
N LEU A 77 3.90 9.69 -4.73
CA LEU A 77 4.78 8.68 -5.30
C LEU A 77 4.05 7.83 -6.35
N TYR A 78 2.80 7.43 -6.08
CA TYR A 78 1.99 6.73 -7.07
C TYR A 78 1.63 7.60 -8.28
N SER A 79 1.53 8.92 -8.13
CA SER A 79 1.36 9.80 -9.28
C SER A 79 2.60 9.86 -10.17
N ILE A 80 3.80 9.75 -9.60
CA ILE A 80 5.08 9.74 -10.34
C ILE A 80 5.19 8.46 -11.18
N VAL A 81 4.90 7.31 -10.57
CA VAL A 81 4.92 5.99 -11.25
C VAL A 81 3.65 5.71 -12.08
N LYS A 82 2.78 6.73 -12.24
CA LYS A 82 1.50 6.65 -13.00
C LYS A 82 0.58 5.51 -12.51
N GLY A 83 0.59 5.23 -11.22
CA GLY A 83 -0.26 4.24 -10.57
C GLY A 83 -1.54 4.84 -9.99
N GLN A 84 -2.67 4.20 -10.24
CA GLN A 84 -3.99 4.62 -9.72
C GLN A 84 -4.36 3.89 -8.43
N THR A 85 -3.96 2.63 -8.30
CA THR A 85 -4.25 1.82 -7.13
C THR A 85 -3.03 1.84 -6.21
N MET A 86 -3.16 2.52 -5.09
CA MET A 86 -2.08 2.67 -4.12
C MET A 86 -2.02 1.49 -3.15
N GLY A 87 -0.84 0.92 -2.97
CA GLY A 87 -0.47 0.13 -1.79
C GLY A 87 -0.09 1.01 -0.61
N ILE A 88 0.45 0.37 0.43
CA ILE A 88 1.10 1.02 1.57
C ILE A 88 2.56 0.58 1.50
N ILE A 89 3.48 1.53 1.29
CA ILE A 89 4.87 1.25 0.92
C ILE A 89 5.82 2.00 1.85
N ALA A 90 6.84 1.30 2.35
CA ALA A 90 7.94 1.83 3.13
C ALA A 90 9.26 1.18 2.70
N GLY A 91 9.85 1.70 1.63
CA GLY A 91 11.05 1.14 1.03
C GLY A 91 10.83 -0.30 0.55
N HIS A 92 11.58 -1.26 1.09
CA HIS A 92 11.43 -2.69 0.77
C HIS A 92 10.16 -3.32 1.36
N TYR A 93 9.48 -2.65 2.30
CA TYR A 93 8.26 -3.16 2.92
C TYR A 93 7.04 -2.70 2.13
N GLU A 94 6.49 -3.63 1.36
CA GLU A 94 5.43 -3.34 0.40
C GLU A 94 4.16 -4.14 0.72
N LEU A 95 3.07 -3.45 1.08
CA LEU A 95 1.73 -4.02 1.21
C LEU A 95 0.92 -3.65 -0.03
N VAL A 96 0.78 -4.61 -0.93
CA VAL A 96 0.32 -4.38 -2.31
C VAL A 96 -1.11 -4.92 -2.48
N PRO A 97 -2.03 -4.16 -3.09
CA PRO A 97 -3.36 -4.66 -3.41
C PRO A 97 -3.34 -5.51 -4.68
N THR A 98 -4.14 -6.57 -4.73
CA THR A 98 -4.29 -7.42 -5.92
C THR A 98 -5.10 -6.75 -7.04
N CYS A 99 -5.95 -5.79 -6.70
CA CYS A 99 -6.80 -5.04 -7.63
C CYS A 99 -7.24 -3.70 -7.03
N GLY A 100 -8.12 -2.95 -7.71
CA GLY A 100 -8.58 -1.64 -7.25
C GLY A 100 -9.30 -1.69 -5.88
N ARG A 101 -9.10 -0.67 -5.04
CA ARG A 101 -9.62 -0.59 -3.65
C ARG A 101 -11.15 -0.72 -3.51
N GLY A 102 -11.89 -0.42 -4.59
CA GLY A 102 -13.35 -0.52 -4.61
C GLY A 102 -13.87 -1.95 -4.86
N ASN A 103 -13.00 -2.90 -5.19
CA ASN A 103 -13.38 -4.29 -5.41
C ASN A 103 -13.63 -4.98 -4.05
N CYS A 104 -14.77 -5.66 -3.90
CA CYS A 104 -15.11 -6.40 -2.69
C CYS A 104 -14.22 -7.62 -2.42
N TRP A 105 -13.47 -8.07 -3.42
CA TRP A 105 -12.52 -9.19 -3.35
C TRP A 105 -11.06 -8.74 -3.36
N VAL A 106 -10.80 -7.46 -3.06
CA VAL A 106 -9.42 -6.95 -3.00
C VAL A 106 -8.67 -7.62 -1.86
N ALA A 107 -7.55 -8.27 -2.18
CA ALA A 107 -6.60 -8.74 -1.18
C ALA A 107 -5.40 -7.80 -1.15
N TYR A 108 -4.86 -7.58 0.03
CA TYR A 108 -3.60 -6.88 0.25
C TYR A 108 -2.58 -7.90 0.73
N TYR A 109 -1.41 -7.94 0.10
CA TYR A 109 -0.38 -8.93 0.42
C TYR A 109 0.97 -8.27 0.64
N MET A 110 1.79 -8.87 1.49
CA MET A 110 3.16 -8.43 1.74
C MET A 110 4.08 -8.93 0.62
N ALA A 111 4.43 -8.05 -0.32
CA ALA A 111 5.21 -8.44 -1.50
C ALA A 111 6.63 -8.93 -1.13
N HIS A 112 7.20 -8.39 -0.05
CA HIS A 112 8.53 -8.80 0.44
C HIS A 112 8.56 -10.22 1.04
N HIS A 113 7.41 -10.84 1.29
CA HIS A 113 7.30 -12.26 1.68
C HIS A 113 6.94 -13.17 0.50
N VAL A 114 6.79 -12.64 -0.72
CA VAL A 114 6.47 -13.43 -1.91
C VAL A 114 7.73 -14.15 -2.38
N ASP A 115 7.63 -15.47 -2.52
CA ASP A 115 8.68 -16.32 -3.10
C ASP A 115 8.54 -16.38 -4.63
N HIS A 116 7.34 -16.71 -5.10
CA HIS A 116 7.00 -16.68 -6.52
C HIS A 116 5.49 -16.52 -6.71
N TYR A 117 5.08 -16.23 -7.94
CA TYR A 117 3.67 -16.17 -8.32
C TYR A 117 3.49 -16.74 -9.74
N GLN A 118 2.31 -17.28 -10.01
CA GLN A 118 1.99 -17.89 -11.31
C GLN A 118 0.50 -17.76 -11.63
N ARG A 119 0.15 -17.97 -12.91
CA ARG A 119 -1.25 -17.92 -13.34
C ARG A 119 -1.99 -19.16 -12.83
N ASN A 120 -3.14 -18.95 -12.21
CA ASN A 120 -4.03 -20.05 -11.87
C ASN A 120 -4.73 -20.54 -13.15
N GLN A 121 -4.42 -21.76 -13.59
CA GLN A 121 -4.99 -22.35 -14.81
C GLN A 121 -6.50 -22.62 -14.69
N GLY A 122 -7.03 -22.80 -13.48
CA GLY A 122 -8.44 -23.16 -13.26
C GLY A 122 -9.42 -21.99 -13.32
N ASN A 123 -9.00 -20.78 -12.94
CA ASN A 123 -9.92 -19.64 -12.79
C ASN A 123 -9.38 -18.30 -13.34
N ASN A 124 -8.27 -18.34 -14.09
CA ASN A 124 -7.61 -17.14 -14.64
C ASN A 124 -7.16 -16.11 -13.56
N GLY A 125 -7.10 -16.54 -12.30
CA GLY A 125 -6.55 -15.79 -11.17
C GLY A 125 -5.02 -15.88 -11.10
N VAL A 126 -4.47 -15.43 -9.98
CA VAL A 126 -3.03 -15.56 -9.66
C VAL A 126 -2.89 -16.45 -8.43
N LEU A 127 -1.92 -17.37 -8.47
CA LEU A 127 -1.43 -18.09 -7.29
C LEU A 127 -0.21 -17.33 -6.78
N ILE A 128 -0.24 -16.90 -5.52
CA ILE A 128 0.87 -16.23 -4.85
C ILE A 128 1.42 -17.20 -3.80
N THR A 129 2.70 -17.52 -3.91
CA THR A 129 3.40 -18.36 -2.94
C THR A 129 4.20 -17.47 -2.00
N PHE A 130 3.92 -17.58 -0.71
CA PHE A 130 4.58 -16.84 0.35
C PHE A 130 5.57 -17.71 1.10
N LYS A 131 6.66 -17.09 1.53
CA LYS A 131 7.63 -17.69 2.44
C LYS A 131 7.29 -17.32 3.88
N CYS A 132 6.89 -18.31 4.67
CA CYS A 132 6.58 -18.12 6.08
C CYS A 132 7.85 -17.96 6.92
N ARG A 133 7.69 -17.52 8.18
CA ARG A 133 8.79 -17.43 9.14
C ARG A 133 9.51 -18.77 9.31
N SER A 134 8.74 -19.86 9.33
CA SER A 134 9.21 -21.24 9.42
C SER A 134 9.90 -21.78 8.15
N GLN A 135 10.06 -20.95 7.10
CA GLN A 135 10.49 -21.35 5.76
C GLN A 135 9.51 -22.27 5.01
N LYS A 136 8.35 -22.58 5.60
CA LYS A 136 7.26 -23.26 4.90
C LYS A 136 6.69 -22.34 3.81
N LEU A 137 6.34 -22.92 2.67
CA LEU A 137 5.63 -22.23 1.60
C LEU A 137 4.12 -22.35 1.79
N ILE A 138 3.41 -21.23 1.62
CA ILE A 138 1.95 -21.19 1.59
C ILE A 138 1.51 -20.55 0.29
N THR A 139 0.62 -21.24 -0.44
CA THR A 139 0.12 -20.77 -1.73
C THR A 139 -1.32 -20.29 -1.58
N VAL A 140 -1.59 -19.07 -2.03
CA VAL A 140 -2.90 -18.44 -1.98
C VAL A 140 -3.38 -18.13 -3.39
N ALA A 141 -4.60 -18.57 -3.73
CA ALA A 141 -5.25 -18.19 -4.98
C ALA A 141 -6.02 -16.88 -4.80
N VAL A 142 -5.76 -15.89 -5.67
CA VAL A 142 -6.39 -14.57 -5.64
C VAL A 142 -7.11 -14.26 -6.96
N GLY A 143 -8.27 -13.59 -6.85
CA GLY A 143 -9.13 -13.23 -7.98
C GLY A 143 -8.67 -11.98 -8.73
N THR A 144 -7.48 -12.00 -9.33
CA THR A 144 -6.98 -10.92 -10.19
C THR A 144 -6.28 -11.50 -11.42
N CYS A 145 -6.27 -10.77 -12.53
CA CYS A 145 -5.55 -11.22 -13.72
C CYS A 145 -4.05 -10.89 -13.60
N MET A 146 -3.20 -11.76 -14.16
CA MET A 146 -1.73 -11.63 -14.09
C MET A 146 -1.22 -10.24 -14.47
N LYS A 147 -1.71 -9.68 -15.59
CA LYS A 147 -1.30 -8.36 -16.06
C LYS A 147 -1.59 -7.24 -15.04
N THR A 148 -2.71 -7.33 -14.33
CA THR A 148 -3.04 -6.34 -13.28
C THR A 148 -2.14 -6.54 -12.08
N PHE A 149 -1.96 -7.78 -11.65
CA PHE A 149 -1.08 -8.15 -10.54
C PHE A 149 0.35 -7.64 -10.74
N GLU A 150 0.98 -7.99 -11.87
CA GLU A 150 2.36 -7.58 -12.20
C GLU A 150 2.49 -6.06 -12.28
N ARG A 151 1.51 -5.38 -12.87
CA ARG A 151 1.50 -3.91 -12.94
C ARG A 151 1.48 -3.28 -11.54
N LEU A 152 0.63 -3.77 -10.64
CA LEU A 152 0.50 -3.20 -9.30
C LEU A 152 1.73 -3.50 -8.44
N LEU A 153 2.29 -4.70 -8.56
CA LEU A 153 3.54 -5.09 -7.91
C LEU A 153 4.71 -4.23 -8.40
N HIS A 154 4.86 -4.07 -9.72
CA HIS A 154 5.91 -3.22 -10.28
C HIS A 154 5.78 -1.77 -9.81
N GLN A 155 4.57 -1.21 -9.79
CA GLN A 155 4.34 0.14 -9.30
C GLN A 155 4.69 0.31 -7.82
N ALA A 156 4.34 -0.67 -6.97
CA ALA A 156 4.73 -0.69 -5.57
C ALA A 156 6.25 -0.70 -5.41
N HIS A 157 6.94 -1.52 -6.20
CA HIS A 157 8.39 -1.63 -6.16
C HIS A 157 9.11 -0.34 -6.59
N GLU A 158 8.62 0.32 -7.65
CA GLU A 158 9.17 1.61 -8.08
C GLU A 158 8.95 2.71 -7.03
N VAL A 159 7.82 2.71 -6.32
CA VAL A 159 7.59 3.61 -5.18
C VAL A 159 8.60 3.33 -4.06
N GLY A 160 8.82 2.06 -3.71
CA GLY A 160 9.80 1.66 -2.70
C GLY A 160 11.22 2.11 -3.06
N LYS A 161 11.63 1.93 -4.32
CA LYS A 161 12.93 2.42 -4.82
C LYS A 161 13.09 3.92 -4.63
N ILE A 162 12.10 4.71 -5.05
CA ILE A 162 12.10 6.17 -4.90
C ILE A 162 12.28 6.61 -3.43
N GLN A 163 11.68 5.89 -2.48
CA GLN A 163 11.84 6.18 -1.06
C GLN A 163 13.27 5.88 -0.58
N LEU A 164 13.80 4.70 -0.87
CA LEU A 164 15.14 4.26 -0.45
C LEU A 164 16.23 5.17 -1.02
N GLU A 165 16.05 5.56 -2.26
CA GLU A 165 16.84 6.54 -2.99
C GLU A 165 16.90 7.90 -2.29
N SER A 166 15.72 8.43 -1.92
CA SER A 166 15.63 9.72 -1.22
C SER A 166 16.36 9.68 0.12
N VAL A 167 16.27 8.56 0.84
CA VAL A 167 17.03 8.31 2.07
C VAL A 167 18.54 8.24 1.79
N LYS A 168 18.97 7.54 0.76
CA LYS A 168 20.38 7.45 0.37
C LYS A 168 20.98 8.81 0.06
N ASN A 169 20.28 9.63 -0.72
CA ASN A 169 20.72 10.98 -1.07
C ASN A 169 20.82 11.89 0.17
N LEU A 170 19.86 11.76 1.10
CA LEU A 170 19.92 12.45 2.38
C LEU A 170 21.15 12.03 3.19
N CYS A 171 21.40 10.72 3.35
CA CYS A 171 22.57 10.18 4.05
C CYS A 171 23.88 10.70 3.43
N ASN A 172 23.99 10.68 2.11
CA ASN A 172 25.16 11.21 1.39
C ASN A 172 25.37 12.70 1.66
N SER A 173 24.29 13.50 1.72
CA SER A 173 24.38 14.94 2.03
C SER A 173 24.89 15.24 3.45
N PHE A 174 24.69 14.29 4.38
CA PHE A 174 25.22 14.35 5.74
C PHE A 174 26.59 13.67 5.90
N GLY A 175 27.24 13.25 4.81
CA GLY A 175 28.56 12.62 4.83
C GLY A 175 28.57 11.17 5.30
N ILE A 176 27.41 10.51 5.36
CA ILE A 176 27.30 9.08 5.68
C ILE A 176 27.79 8.30 4.45
N GLY A 177 28.84 7.50 4.62
CA GLY A 177 29.52 6.83 3.51
C GLY A 177 28.69 5.71 2.87
N ASN A 178 28.87 5.51 1.55
CA ASN A 178 28.17 4.52 0.74
C ASN A 178 28.20 3.07 1.30
N ASN A 179 29.21 2.70 2.08
CA ASN A 179 29.33 1.36 2.69
C ASN A 179 28.25 1.10 3.75
N GLU A 180 27.71 2.14 4.39
CA GLU A 180 26.61 2.04 5.37
C GLU A 180 25.24 2.07 4.69
N VAL A 181 25.18 2.62 3.47
CA VAL A 181 23.96 2.91 2.71
C VAL A 181 23.76 1.94 1.52
N GLY A 182 24.68 1.01 1.30
CA GLY A 182 24.65 0.06 0.17
C GLY A 182 23.44 -0.88 0.12
N ARG A 183 22.62 -0.94 1.18
CA ARG A 183 21.34 -1.70 1.22
C ARG A 183 20.17 -0.94 0.59
N PHE A 184 20.35 0.34 0.26
CA PHE A 184 19.38 1.22 -0.38
C PHE A 184 19.74 1.34 -1.87
N THR A 185 19.52 0.29 -2.66
CA THR A 185 19.94 0.29 -4.07
C THR A 185 18.86 0.86 -4.99
N CYS A 186 19.03 2.14 -5.36
CA CYS A 186 18.66 2.70 -6.66
C CYS A 186 19.52 3.97 -6.91
N GLU A 187 19.66 4.38 -8.17
CA GLU A 187 20.27 5.65 -8.57
C GLU A 187 19.20 6.53 -9.23
N THR A 188 18.98 7.72 -8.68
CA THR A 188 18.14 8.80 -9.25
C THR A 188 19.03 9.98 -9.56
N THR A 189 18.63 10.65 -10.61
CA THR A 189 19.20 11.89 -11.08
C THR A 189 18.63 13.09 -10.30
N ASP A 190 19.36 14.21 -10.29
CA ASP A 190 18.87 15.49 -9.75
C ASP A 190 17.55 15.93 -10.39
N HIS A 191 17.33 15.54 -11.66
CA HIS A 191 16.09 15.80 -12.37
C HIS A 191 14.89 15.09 -11.74
N GLU A 192 15.05 13.83 -11.35
CA GLU A 192 13.99 13.05 -10.69
C GLU A 192 13.69 13.61 -9.30
N GLN A 193 14.70 14.04 -8.54
CA GLN A 193 14.50 14.72 -7.26
C GLN A 193 13.66 15.99 -7.41
N PHE A 194 13.96 16.81 -8.43
CA PHE A 194 13.18 18.01 -8.73
C PHE A 194 11.73 17.66 -9.10
N LEU A 195 11.52 16.63 -9.92
CA LEU A 195 10.17 16.15 -10.26
C LEU A 195 9.41 15.65 -9.04
N HIS A 196 10.06 14.94 -8.13
CA HIS A 196 9.46 14.44 -6.89
C HIS A 196 9.01 15.60 -6.01
N ARG A 197 9.88 16.59 -5.79
CA ARG A 197 9.56 17.78 -5.02
C ARG A 197 8.39 18.55 -5.63
N LYS A 198 8.44 18.83 -6.93
CA LYS A 198 7.37 19.55 -7.64
C LYS A 198 6.03 18.81 -7.57
N GLN A 199 6.06 17.48 -7.68
CA GLN A 199 4.84 16.67 -7.58
C GLN A 199 4.32 16.61 -6.14
N TYR A 200 5.20 16.55 -5.14
CA TYR A 200 4.84 16.61 -3.72
C TYR A 200 4.16 17.93 -3.39
N GLU A 201 4.78 19.05 -3.76
CA GLU A 201 4.19 20.39 -3.59
C GLU A 201 2.81 20.46 -4.24
N ARG A 202 2.67 19.95 -5.46
CA ARG A 202 1.36 19.90 -6.15
C ARG A 202 0.31 19.09 -5.38
N VAL A 203 0.63 17.86 -4.97
CA VAL A 203 -0.31 16.96 -4.29
C VAL A 203 -0.69 17.49 -2.91
N PHE A 204 0.31 17.99 -2.17
CA PHE A 204 0.09 18.64 -0.87
C PHE A 204 -0.85 19.84 -1.01
N MET A 205 -0.61 20.69 -2.00
CA MET A 205 -1.47 21.83 -2.31
C MET A 205 -2.89 21.40 -2.69
N ASP A 206 -3.05 20.45 -3.60
CA ASP A 206 -4.36 19.94 -4.01
C ASP A 206 -5.12 19.32 -2.82
N GLN A 207 -4.42 18.69 -1.87
CA GLN A 207 -5.02 18.13 -0.67
C GLN A 207 -5.46 19.20 0.33
N ILE A 208 -4.66 20.24 0.58
CA ILE A 208 -5.08 21.38 1.40
C ILE A 208 -6.35 21.99 0.83
N LEU A 209 -6.36 22.28 -0.47
CA LEU A 209 -7.50 22.90 -1.13
C LEU A 209 -8.76 22.03 -1.03
N LYS A 210 -8.60 20.71 -1.21
CA LYS A 210 -9.68 19.75 -1.06
C LYS A 210 -10.23 19.71 0.37
N VAL A 211 -9.38 19.69 1.39
CA VAL A 211 -9.81 19.70 2.80
C VAL A 211 -10.52 21.01 3.12
N VAL A 212 -10.02 22.13 2.63
CA VAL A 212 -10.65 23.44 2.80
C VAL A 212 -12.04 23.48 2.18
N GLY A 213 -12.22 22.97 0.96
CA GLY A 213 -13.55 22.89 0.33
C GLY A 213 -14.51 21.95 1.03
N GLN A 214 -14.04 20.78 1.46
CA GLN A 214 -14.86 19.87 2.28
C GLN A 214 -15.27 20.48 3.62
N THR A 215 -14.41 21.33 4.20
CA THR A 215 -14.71 22.05 5.43
C THR A 215 -15.69 23.19 5.19
N ALA A 216 -15.55 23.91 4.07
CA ALA A 216 -16.47 24.96 3.66
C ALA A 216 -17.90 24.43 3.51
N ASP A 217 -18.04 23.35 2.74
CA ASP A 217 -19.32 22.68 2.49
C ASP A 217 -19.95 22.19 3.80
N ARG A 218 -19.16 21.64 4.74
CA ARG A 218 -19.66 21.20 6.05
C ARG A 218 -20.05 22.34 6.99
N CYS A 219 -19.33 23.45 6.98
CA CYS A 219 -19.55 24.55 7.94
C CYS A 219 -20.59 25.55 7.43
N TYR A 220 -20.65 25.77 6.12
CA TYR A 220 -21.45 26.83 5.50
C TYR A 220 -22.50 26.30 4.51
N GLY A 221 -22.46 25.01 4.16
CA GLY A 221 -23.38 24.42 3.18
C GLY A 221 -23.09 24.81 1.74
N GLU A 222 -21.97 25.48 1.49
CA GLU A 222 -21.50 25.89 0.18
C GLU A 222 -19.97 25.88 0.11
N ASP A 223 -19.45 25.70 -1.11
CA ASP A 223 -18.01 25.76 -1.37
C ASP A 223 -17.54 27.22 -1.50
N PHE A 224 -16.26 27.48 -1.24
CA PHE A 224 -15.68 28.79 -1.43
C PHE A 224 -15.54 29.16 -2.92
N THR A 225 -15.47 30.46 -3.19
CA THR A 225 -15.33 30.96 -4.56
C THR A 225 -13.99 30.57 -5.19
N ALA A 226 -13.95 30.50 -6.53
CA ALA A 226 -12.70 30.25 -7.26
C ALA A 226 -11.60 31.28 -6.95
N ASP A 227 -11.97 32.53 -6.64
CA ASP A 227 -11.01 33.57 -6.26
C ASP A 227 -10.37 33.29 -4.89
N PHE A 228 -11.16 32.80 -3.92
CA PHE A 228 -10.62 32.37 -2.63
C PHE A 228 -9.54 31.29 -2.81
N TYR A 229 -9.81 30.24 -3.60
CA TYR A 229 -8.82 29.19 -3.88
C TYR A 229 -7.58 29.70 -4.60
N LYS A 230 -7.74 30.66 -5.51
CA LYS A 230 -6.63 31.31 -6.21
C LYS A 230 -5.75 32.12 -5.24
N GLN A 231 -6.36 32.84 -4.30
CA GLN A 231 -5.64 33.57 -3.27
C GLN A 231 -4.94 32.62 -2.29
N LEU A 232 -5.64 31.58 -1.82
CA LEU A 232 -5.08 30.56 -0.93
C LEU A 232 -3.87 29.87 -1.58
N ARG A 233 -3.96 29.50 -2.86
CA ARG A 233 -2.81 28.97 -3.62
C ARG A 233 -1.61 29.92 -3.63
N ARG A 234 -1.84 31.22 -3.83
CA ARG A 234 -0.77 32.23 -3.83
C ARG A 234 -0.12 32.40 -2.46
N ILE A 235 -0.90 32.31 -1.37
CA ILE A 235 -0.38 32.42 0.00
C ILE A 235 0.47 31.20 0.31
N LEU A 236 -0.07 29.99 0.07
CA LEU A 236 0.63 28.75 0.38
C LEU A 236 1.91 28.58 -0.45
N ALA A 237 1.94 29.04 -1.71
CA ALA A 237 3.15 29.00 -2.54
C ALA A 237 4.30 29.92 -2.07
N ARG A 238 4.08 30.76 -1.05
CA ARG A 238 5.12 31.63 -0.44
C ARG A 238 5.82 30.97 0.76
N TYR A 239 5.33 29.82 1.22
CA TYR A 239 5.87 29.05 2.34
C TYR A 239 6.34 27.68 1.85
#